data_AF-A0A8T3ZPN4-F1
#
_entry.id   AF-A0A8T3ZPN4-F1
#
_cell.length_a   1.000
_cell.length_b   1.000
_cell.length_c   1.000
_cell.angle_alpha   90.00
_cell.angle_beta   90.00
_cell.angle_gamma   90.00
#
_symmetry.space_group_name_H-M   'P 1'
#
loop_
_entity.id
_entity.type
_entity.pdbx_description
1 polymer ?
#
loop_
_entity_poly.entity_id
_entity_poly.type
_entity_poly.pdbx_seq_one_letter_code
_entity_poly.pdbx_strand_id
1 'polypeptide(L)'
;MACLIVFSYATDNSASACECKDLSTRTPYLLDSDSIFLGKVKSIEKTNDEFTSYFVKFDVDKVWNGSNTKEIVIRSSLDTGMCAYPFEVNQTLVVHASKDGKILNEKGCGTLPAEYVTDYIEFLDEHVDSDDNIHVVPEILWDIHDVILDGTIVEYDSKTWAYHIKIHQVFKGSINSNLISAEGFDVVNYFKKGDRALFYIYDISPVSTNYKYKITAYSVKTSPICDARSLIQISPTLPNENPFVHGAPTIPVDWVDPCVPKYFSYDPDFFNFRESIAPLKQLKHKIPLDKIRCYDDKILLFKNSDGSPTCVKPQTVQKLVERGWAKP
;
A
#
# COMPACT_ATOMS: atom_id res chain seq x y z
N MET A 1 -37.63 -60.04 -0.76
CA MET A 1 -36.43 -59.67 0.04
C MET A 1 -35.56 -58.82 -0.87
N ALA A 2 -35.69 -57.50 -0.78
CA ALA A 2 -34.94 -56.55 -1.61
C ALA A 2 -34.01 -55.77 -0.68
N CYS A 3 -32.71 -55.89 -0.90
CA CYS A 3 -31.67 -55.25 -0.10
C CYS A 3 -31.34 -53.90 -0.74
N LEU A 4 -31.72 -52.80 -0.08
CA LEU A 4 -31.36 -51.44 -0.50
C LEU A 4 -29.92 -51.15 -0.03
N ILE A 5 -29.00 -50.98 -0.99
CA ILE A 5 -27.63 -50.54 -0.73
C ILE A 5 -27.62 -49.01 -0.79
N VAL A 6 -27.46 -48.36 0.35
CA VAL A 6 -27.27 -46.90 0.45
C VAL A 6 -25.76 -46.63 0.35
N PHE A 7 -25.32 -46.08 -0.77
CA PHE A 7 -23.96 -45.55 -0.93
C PHE A 7 -23.90 -44.16 -0.26
N SER A 8 -23.31 -44.10 0.93
CA SER A 8 -22.92 -42.84 1.55
C SER A 8 -21.65 -42.33 0.92
N TYR A 9 -21.75 -41.30 0.08
CA TYR A 9 -20.59 -40.54 -0.39
C TYR A 9 -20.15 -39.60 0.73
N ALA A 10 -19.08 -39.96 1.43
CA ALA A 10 -18.36 -39.02 2.27
C ALA A 10 -17.69 -37.99 1.36
N THR A 11 -18.12 -36.73 1.44
CA THR A 11 -17.40 -35.62 0.82
C THR A 11 -16.35 -35.16 1.81
N ASP A 12 -15.08 -35.38 1.49
CA ASP A 12 -13.95 -34.85 2.26
C ASP A 12 -13.89 -33.34 2.05
N ASN A 13 -14.59 -32.60 2.91
CA ASN A 13 -14.38 -31.16 3.06
C ASN A 13 -13.11 -30.95 3.88
N SER A 14 -11.96 -31.12 3.25
CA SER A 14 -10.68 -30.68 3.82
C SER A 14 -10.64 -29.15 3.77
N ALA A 15 -10.99 -28.51 4.88
CA ALA A 15 -10.77 -27.08 5.05
C ALA A 15 -9.27 -26.83 5.21
N SER A 16 -8.62 -26.26 4.20
CA SER A 16 -7.28 -25.73 4.35
C SER A 16 -7.38 -24.48 5.22
N ALA A 17 -6.86 -24.52 6.44
CA ALA A 17 -6.94 -23.41 7.40
C ALA A 17 -6.13 -22.17 6.97
N CYS A 18 -5.30 -22.31 5.93
CA CYS A 18 -4.34 -21.30 5.49
C CYS A 18 -4.46 -21.10 3.99
N GLU A 19 -5.47 -20.34 3.56
CA GLU A 19 -5.53 -19.83 2.20
C GLU A 19 -4.85 -18.47 2.19
N CYS A 20 -3.56 -18.46 1.82
CA CYS A 20 -2.85 -17.21 1.63
C CYS A 20 -3.51 -16.46 0.49
N LYS A 21 -4.12 -15.31 0.82
CA LYS A 21 -4.72 -14.42 -0.16
C LYS A 21 -3.64 -14.07 -1.17
N ASP A 22 -3.98 -14.18 -2.45
CA ASP A 22 -3.04 -14.00 -3.56
C ASP A 22 -2.21 -12.72 -3.34
N LEU A 23 -0.90 -12.92 -3.26
CA LEU A 23 0.10 -11.86 -3.09
C LEU A 23 0.16 -10.93 -4.30
N SER A 24 -0.57 -11.24 -5.37
CA SER A 24 -0.92 -10.28 -6.42
C SER A 24 -1.62 -9.03 -5.87
N THR A 25 -2.33 -9.14 -4.74
CA THR A 25 -2.75 -8.01 -3.92
C THR A 25 -1.56 -7.55 -3.07
N ARG A 26 -0.54 -7.00 -3.72
CA ARG A 26 0.84 -6.75 -3.23
C ARG A 26 0.96 -5.87 -1.96
N THR A 27 -0.11 -5.24 -1.50
CA THR A 27 -0.02 -4.09 -0.60
C THR A 27 -0.30 -4.33 0.88
N PRO A 28 -1.27 -5.18 1.32
CA PRO A 28 -1.53 -5.37 2.74
C PRO A 28 -0.29 -5.88 3.52
N TYR A 29 0.52 -6.73 2.89
CA TYR A 29 1.72 -7.30 3.51
C TYR A 29 2.85 -6.29 3.73
N LEU A 30 2.90 -5.23 2.93
CA LEU A 30 3.89 -4.15 3.11
C LEU A 30 3.61 -3.35 4.37
N LEU A 31 2.34 -3.01 4.56
CA LEU A 31 1.92 -1.98 5.50
C LEU A 31 1.84 -2.54 6.92
N ASP A 32 1.50 -3.82 7.04
CA ASP A 32 1.39 -4.45 8.35
C ASP A 32 2.74 -4.98 8.86
N SER A 33 3.79 -5.03 8.02
CA SER A 33 5.07 -5.66 8.38
C SER A 33 6.05 -4.66 8.97
N ASP A 34 6.50 -4.92 10.20
CA ASP A 34 7.56 -4.16 10.88
C ASP A 34 8.94 -4.40 10.27
N SER A 35 9.13 -5.51 9.56
CA SER A 35 10.35 -5.76 8.80
C SER A 35 10.07 -6.49 7.50
N ILE A 36 10.73 -6.02 6.44
CA ILE A 36 10.68 -6.61 5.10
C ILE A 36 12.11 -6.67 4.58
N PHE A 37 12.60 -7.86 4.29
CA PHE A 37 13.98 -8.05 3.87
C PHE A 37 14.15 -9.23 2.90
N LEU A 38 15.18 -9.16 2.08
CA LEU A 38 15.70 -10.26 1.27
C LEU A 38 16.86 -10.87 2.03
N GLY A 39 16.81 -12.17 2.29
CA GLY A 39 17.89 -12.84 2.97
C GLY A 39 17.95 -14.32 2.68
N LYS A 40 19.12 -14.89 2.92
CA LYS A 40 19.40 -16.31 2.80
C LYS A 40 19.35 -16.97 4.18
N VAL A 41 18.60 -18.06 4.30
CA VAL A 41 18.49 -18.83 5.55
C VAL A 41 19.85 -19.44 5.89
N LYS A 42 20.39 -19.06 7.05
CA LYS A 42 21.69 -19.48 7.56
C LYS A 42 21.58 -20.67 8.51
N SER A 43 20.67 -20.59 9.49
CA SER A 43 20.42 -21.66 10.45
C SER A 43 18.97 -21.66 10.93
N ILE A 44 18.53 -22.84 11.36
CA ILE A 44 17.20 -23.07 11.94
C ILE A 44 17.41 -23.74 13.29
N GLU A 45 16.95 -23.11 14.37
CA GLU A 45 17.16 -23.56 15.75
C GLU A 45 15.81 -23.74 16.43
N LYS A 46 15.51 -24.95 16.91
CA LYS A 46 14.26 -25.21 17.66
C LYS A 46 14.27 -24.46 18.98
N THR A 47 13.14 -23.87 19.35
CA THR A 47 12.99 -23.30 20.70
C THR A 47 12.66 -24.41 21.70
N ASN A 48 12.96 -24.17 22.98
CA ASN A 48 12.61 -25.09 24.07
C ASN A 48 11.21 -24.80 24.63
N ASP A 49 10.38 -24.10 23.87
CA ASP A 49 9.09 -23.64 24.33
C ASP A 49 8.07 -24.78 24.22
N GLU A 50 7.01 -24.73 25.03
CA GLU A 50 5.91 -25.71 24.94
C GLU A 50 5.22 -25.69 23.56
N PHE A 51 5.33 -24.56 22.86
CA PHE A 51 4.88 -24.41 21.49
C PHE A 51 6.02 -24.76 20.54
N THR A 52 5.75 -25.65 19.60
CA THR A 52 6.70 -26.08 18.57
C THR A 52 7.03 -24.91 17.64
N SER A 53 8.00 -24.08 18.01
CA SER A 53 8.51 -22.97 17.22
C SER A 53 10.02 -23.10 16.98
N TYR A 54 10.55 -22.34 16.02
CA TYR A 54 11.98 -22.24 15.77
C TYR A 54 12.38 -20.80 15.48
N PHE A 55 13.64 -20.51 15.76
CA PHE A 55 14.31 -19.32 15.27
C PHE A 55 14.96 -19.62 13.93
N VAL A 56 14.70 -18.75 12.95
CA VAL A 56 15.37 -18.77 11.66
C VAL A 56 16.33 -17.59 11.61
N LYS A 57 17.61 -17.89 11.42
CA LYS A 57 18.63 -16.86 11.24
C LYS A 57 18.89 -16.66 9.76
N PHE A 58 18.93 -15.41 9.33
CA PHE A 58 19.21 -15.01 7.95
C PHE A 58 20.54 -14.28 7.85
N ASP A 59 21.28 -14.54 6.78
CA ASP A 59 22.23 -13.59 6.22
C ASP A 59 21.45 -12.65 5.28
N VAL A 60 21.41 -11.36 5.61
CA VAL A 60 20.52 -10.39 4.97
C VAL A 60 21.25 -9.68 3.83
N ASP A 61 20.66 -9.75 2.64
CA ASP A 61 21.19 -9.13 1.43
C ASP A 61 20.64 -7.71 1.25
N LYS A 62 19.34 -7.51 1.54
CA LYS A 62 18.66 -6.23 1.39
C LYS A 62 17.56 -6.06 2.43
N VAL A 63 17.35 -4.83 2.90
CA VAL A 63 16.26 -4.47 3.80
C VAL A 63 15.46 -3.35 3.15
N TRP A 64 14.14 -3.54 3.08
CA TRP A 64 13.19 -2.53 2.64
C TRP A 64 12.52 -1.86 3.84
N ASN A 65 12.18 -2.62 4.88
CA ASN A 65 11.61 -2.06 6.10
C ASN A 65 12.26 -2.66 7.35
N GLY A 66 12.45 -1.83 8.37
CA GLY A 66 13.02 -2.22 9.66
C GLY A 66 14.55 -2.12 9.73
N SER A 67 15.13 -2.76 10.74
CA SER A 67 16.57 -2.60 11.04
C SER A 67 17.48 -3.10 9.92
N ASN A 68 18.33 -2.20 9.38
CA ASN A 68 19.35 -2.55 8.40
C ASN A 68 20.57 -3.24 9.07
N THR A 69 20.45 -4.53 9.35
CA THR A 69 21.51 -5.38 9.92
C THR A 69 21.90 -6.51 8.97
N LYS A 70 23.16 -6.93 8.99
CA LYS A 70 23.66 -8.04 8.16
C LYS A 70 23.06 -9.40 8.51
N GLU A 71 22.53 -9.53 9.72
CA GLU A 71 21.86 -10.73 10.19
C GLU A 71 20.54 -10.33 10.85
N ILE A 72 19.48 -11.09 10.58
CA ILE A 72 18.18 -10.96 11.23
C ILE A 72 17.76 -12.36 11.72
N VAL A 73 17.12 -12.39 12.90
CA VAL A 73 16.54 -13.61 13.47
C VAL A 73 15.04 -13.39 13.59
N ILE A 74 14.25 -14.30 13.04
CA ILE A 74 12.79 -14.33 13.20
C ILE A 74 12.37 -15.61 13.92
N ARG A 75 11.19 -15.59 14.53
CA ARG A 75 10.51 -16.75 15.09
C ARG A 75 9.42 -17.22 14.13
N SER A 76 9.34 -18.51 13.87
CA SER A 76 8.28 -19.14 13.06
C SER A 76 7.74 -20.40 13.75
N SER A 77 6.55 -20.86 13.36
CA SER A 77 5.92 -22.07 13.89
C SER A 77 6.33 -23.32 13.09
N LEU A 78 6.41 -24.48 13.75
CA LEU A 78 6.64 -25.80 13.11
C LEU A 78 5.41 -26.34 12.40
N ASP A 79 4.24 -25.93 12.85
CA ASP A 79 3.00 -26.49 12.32
C ASP A 79 2.61 -25.73 11.05
N THR A 80 2.67 -26.43 9.91
CA THR A 80 2.13 -25.92 8.64
C THR A 80 0.64 -25.61 8.74
N GLY A 81 -0.08 -26.24 9.69
CA GLY A 81 -1.47 -25.91 10.03
C GLY A 81 -1.64 -24.53 10.69
N MET A 82 -0.56 -23.90 11.15
CA MET A 82 -0.53 -22.50 11.59
C MET A 82 -0.02 -21.53 10.51
N CYS A 83 -0.07 -21.96 9.25
CA CYS A 83 0.31 -21.18 8.07
C CYS A 83 1.79 -20.80 8.03
N ALA A 84 2.66 -21.45 8.81
CA ALA A 84 4.06 -21.12 8.85
C ALA A 84 4.78 -21.52 7.55
N TYR A 85 5.69 -20.66 7.11
CA TYR A 85 6.53 -20.95 5.96
C TYR A 85 7.53 -22.08 6.29
N PRO A 86 7.69 -23.12 5.45
CA PRO A 86 8.62 -24.22 5.70
C PRO A 86 10.05 -23.83 5.27
N PHE A 87 10.82 -23.24 6.18
CA PHE A 87 12.18 -22.78 5.87
C PHE A 87 13.17 -23.92 5.62
N GLU A 88 14.03 -23.73 4.61
CA GLU A 88 15.18 -24.59 4.34
C GLU A 88 16.50 -23.82 4.41
N VAL A 89 17.55 -24.44 4.97
CA VAL A 89 18.88 -23.83 5.02
C VAL A 89 19.41 -23.59 3.60
N ASN A 90 20.03 -22.44 3.37
CA ASN A 90 20.48 -21.90 2.09
C ASN A 90 19.39 -21.38 1.14
N GLN A 91 18.13 -21.41 1.53
CA GLN A 91 17.06 -20.82 0.73
C GLN A 91 17.10 -19.29 0.80
N THR A 92 16.89 -18.61 -0.32
CA THR A 92 16.83 -17.13 -0.38
C THR A 92 15.37 -16.70 -0.50
N LEU A 93 14.92 -15.86 0.44
CA LEU A 93 13.52 -15.53 0.64
C LEU A 93 13.34 -14.01 0.75
N VAL A 94 12.22 -13.51 0.25
CA VAL A 94 11.64 -12.26 0.70
C VAL A 94 10.82 -12.58 1.95
N VAL A 95 11.16 -11.96 3.07
CA VAL A 95 10.56 -12.25 4.37
C VAL A 95 9.77 -11.04 4.84
N HIS A 96 8.53 -11.28 5.22
CA HIS A 96 7.68 -10.33 5.92
C HIS A 96 7.58 -10.75 7.38
N ALA A 97 7.91 -9.83 8.29
CA ALA A 97 7.85 -10.09 9.72
C ALA A 97 7.12 -8.97 10.48
N SER A 98 6.38 -9.35 11.53
CA SER A 98 5.85 -8.42 12.53
C SER A 98 6.70 -8.45 13.79
N LYS A 99 6.68 -7.37 14.55
CA LYS A 99 7.45 -7.23 15.78
C LYS A 99 6.55 -7.46 16.99
N ASP A 100 6.92 -8.43 17.81
CA ASP A 100 6.34 -8.66 19.13
C ASP A 100 7.41 -8.41 20.21
N GLY A 101 7.37 -7.21 20.79
CA GLY A 101 8.38 -6.71 21.71
C GLY A 101 9.76 -6.61 21.05
N LYS A 102 10.65 -7.56 21.35
CA LYS A 102 12.02 -7.62 20.81
C LYS A 102 12.20 -8.71 19.75
N ILE A 103 11.18 -9.52 19.51
CA ILE A 103 11.23 -10.67 18.61
C ILE A 103 10.49 -10.30 17.33
N LEU A 104 11.06 -10.64 16.18
CA LEU A 104 10.35 -10.61 14.90
C LEU A 104 9.66 -11.96 14.70
N ASN A 105 8.36 -11.95 14.49
CA ASN A 105 7.58 -13.12 14.13
C ASN A 105 7.35 -13.14 12.63
N GLU A 106 7.51 -14.33 12.06
CA GLU A 106 7.24 -14.62 10.66
C GLU A 106 5.77 -14.40 10.32
N LYS A 107 5.51 -13.84 9.13
CA LYS A 107 4.17 -13.79 8.56
C LYS A 107 4.05 -14.82 7.45
N GLY A 108 3.48 -15.96 7.80
CA GLY A 108 3.30 -17.14 6.93
C GLY A 108 3.05 -16.84 5.46
N CYS A 109 2.01 -16.06 5.20
CA CYS A 109 1.57 -15.75 3.85
C CYS A 109 2.36 -14.64 3.15
N GLY A 110 3.26 -13.94 3.83
CA GLY A 110 4.12 -12.90 3.25
C GLY A 110 5.53 -13.39 2.91
N THR A 111 5.95 -14.54 3.42
CA THR A 111 7.29 -15.09 3.16
C THR A 111 7.30 -15.91 1.87
N LEU A 112 8.19 -15.58 0.93
CA LEU A 112 8.22 -16.18 -0.42
C LEU A 112 9.64 -16.43 -0.93
N PRO A 113 9.88 -17.51 -1.69
CA PRO A 113 11.15 -17.69 -2.39
C PRO A 113 11.41 -16.55 -3.37
N ALA A 114 12.59 -15.96 -3.26
CA ALA A 114 12.99 -14.82 -4.09
C ALA A 114 12.93 -15.13 -5.60
N GLU A 115 13.16 -16.40 -5.97
CA GLU A 115 13.08 -16.88 -7.35
C GLU A 115 11.68 -16.78 -7.98
N TYR A 116 10.61 -16.76 -7.17
CA TYR A 116 9.23 -16.69 -7.66
C TYR A 116 8.63 -15.28 -7.65
N VAL A 117 9.32 -14.31 -7.05
CA VAL A 117 8.75 -12.97 -6.77
C VAL A 117 9.65 -11.83 -7.24
N THR A 118 10.31 -12.01 -8.39
CA THR A 118 11.22 -11.01 -8.97
C THR A 118 10.54 -9.67 -9.27
N ASP A 119 9.30 -9.71 -9.77
CA ASP A 119 8.46 -8.52 -10.00
C ASP A 119 8.08 -7.81 -8.70
N TYR A 120 7.86 -8.56 -7.62
CA TYR A 120 7.62 -8.00 -6.30
C TYR A 120 8.88 -7.36 -5.72
N ILE A 121 10.05 -7.99 -5.88
CA ILE A 121 11.34 -7.41 -5.47
C ILE A 121 11.58 -6.07 -6.21
N GLU A 122 11.33 -6.01 -7.52
CA GLU A 122 11.41 -4.75 -8.28
C GLU A 122 10.44 -3.71 -7.74
N PHE A 123 9.21 -4.11 -7.43
CA PHE A 123 8.24 -3.23 -6.80
C PHE A 123 8.74 -2.70 -5.44
N LEU A 124 9.31 -3.55 -4.57
CA LEU A 124 9.87 -3.13 -3.28
C LEU A 124 11.03 -2.14 -3.46
N ASP A 125 11.90 -2.40 -4.44
CA ASP A 125 13.04 -1.55 -4.78
C ASP A 125 12.64 -0.14 -5.24
N GLU A 126 11.49 -0.02 -5.89
CA GLU A 126 10.99 1.24 -6.41
C GLU A 126 10.19 2.06 -5.39
N HIS A 127 9.53 1.39 -4.44
CA HIS A 127 8.51 2.03 -3.58
C HIS A 127 8.90 2.10 -2.10
N VAL A 128 9.95 1.38 -1.68
CA VAL A 128 10.43 1.40 -0.30
C VAL A 128 11.87 1.89 -0.28
N ASP A 129 12.06 3.17 0.03
CA ASP A 129 13.38 3.78 0.13
C ASP A 129 13.97 3.58 1.54
N SER A 130 15.29 3.58 1.66
CA SER A 130 16.03 3.14 2.86
C SER A 130 15.83 4.02 4.12
N ASP A 131 15.09 5.13 4.00
CA ASP A 131 14.84 6.09 5.09
C ASP A 131 13.51 5.82 5.84
N ASP A 132 13.14 4.54 5.98
CA ASP A 132 12.12 4.03 6.92
C ASP A 132 10.68 4.55 6.75
N ASN A 133 10.35 5.19 5.62
CA ASN A 133 8.96 5.53 5.32
C ASN A 133 8.59 4.97 3.96
N ILE A 134 7.63 4.04 3.95
CA ILE A 134 6.88 3.73 2.73
C ILE A 134 6.33 5.07 2.23
N HIS A 135 6.83 5.52 1.08
CA HIS A 135 6.35 6.72 0.42
C HIS A 135 4.96 6.40 -0.14
N VAL A 136 3.96 6.45 0.73
CA VAL A 136 2.57 6.27 0.34
C VAL A 136 2.18 7.49 -0.46
N VAL A 137 2.26 7.41 -1.78
CA VAL A 137 1.75 8.46 -2.65
C VAL A 137 0.23 8.29 -2.81
N PRO A 138 -0.55 9.37 -3.00
CA PRO A 138 -2.01 9.27 -3.11
C PRO A 138 -2.51 8.25 -4.13
N GLU A 139 -1.78 8.09 -5.24
CA GLU A 139 -2.08 7.12 -6.30
C GLU A 139 -2.00 5.67 -5.80
N ILE A 140 -1.05 5.35 -4.92
CA ILE A 140 -0.98 4.01 -4.31
C ILE A 140 -2.21 3.77 -3.46
N LEU A 141 -2.59 4.72 -2.61
CA LEU A 141 -3.81 4.58 -1.80
C LEU A 141 -5.05 4.47 -2.69
N TRP A 142 -5.08 5.22 -3.78
CA TRP A 142 -6.13 5.11 -4.77
C TRP A 142 -6.21 3.71 -5.33
N ASP A 143 -5.11 3.15 -5.82
CA ASP A 143 -5.11 1.87 -6.51
C ASP A 143 -5.46 0.70 -5.59
N ILE A 144 -4.96 0.71 -4.36
CA ILE A 144 -5.04 -0.45 -3.47
C ILE A 144 -6.39 -0.58 -2.77
N HIS A 145 -7.10 0.53 -2.53
CA HIS A 145 -8.38 0.47 -1.82
C HIS A 145 -9.55 0.28 -2.79
N ASP A 146 -10.47 -0.61 -2.45
CA ASP A 146 -11.65 -0.88 -3.28
C ASP A 146 -12.63 0.30 -3.27
N VAL A 147 -12.70 0.98 -2.13
CA VAL A 147 -13.60 2.10 -1.88
C VAL A 147 -12.85 3.23 -1.20
N ILE A 148 -13.08 4.45 -1.68
CA ILE A 148 -12.60 5.69 -1.05
C ILE A 148 -13.79 6.64 -0.94
N LEU A 149 -14.09 7.11 0.26
CA LEU A 149 -15.27 7.94 0.52
C LEU A 149 -15.05 8.95 1.63
N ASP A 150 -15.82 10.03 1.60
CA ASP A 150 -16.03 10.96 2.71
C ASP A 150 -17.30 10.56 3.47
N GLY A 151 -17.22 10.52 4.80
CA GLY A 151 -18.36 10.18 5.63
C GLY A 151 -18.25 10.69 7.06
N THR A 152 -19.34 10.55 7.80
CA THR A 152 -19.40 10.81 9.25
C THR A 152 -19.75 9.54 9.99
N ILE A 153 -19.03 9.24 11.06
CA ILE A 153 -19.36 8.10 11.93
C ILE A 153 -20.60 8.44 12.75
N VAL A 154 -21.66 7.68 12.53
CA VAL A 154 -22.92 7.83 13.26
C VAL A 154 -22.97 6.96 14.52
N GLU A 155 -22.27 5.84 14.50
CA GLU A 155 -22.23 4.88 15.59
C GLU A 155 -20.95 4.03 15.52
N TYR A 156 -20.47 3.59 16.68
CA TYR A 156 -19.35 2.66 16.83
C TYR A 156 -19.73 1.61 17.86
N ASP A 157 -19.70 0.34 17.46
CA ASP A 157 -19.90 -0.79 18.36
C ASP A 157 -18.55 -1.34 18.81
N SER A 158 -18.20 -1.06 20.07
CA SER A 158 -16.93 -1.49 20.66
C SER A 158 -16.83 -3.01 20.86
N LYS A 159 -17.95 -3.75 20.85
CA LYS A 159 -17.92 -5.22 21.01
C LYS A 159 -17.51 -5.91 19.72
N THR A 160 -17.85 -5.31 18.59
CA THR A 160 -17.62 -5.88 17.27
C THR A 160 -16.61 -5.07 16.43
N TRP A 161 -16.11 -3.97 16.99
CA TRP A 161 -15.25 -2.99 16.32
C TRP A 161 -15.83 -2.46 15.01
N ALA A 162 -17.17 -2.43 14.93
CA ALA A 162 -17.90 -1.99 13.75
C ALA A 162 -18.17 -0.49 13.80
N TYR A 163 -17.88 0.19 12.70
CA TYR A 163 -18.20 1.59 12.48
C TYR A 163 -19.37 1.70 11.50
N HIS A 164 -20.39 2.45 11.88
CA HIS A 164 -21.47 2.84 10.98
C HIS A 164 -21.17 4.24 10.43
N ILE A 165 -21.00 4.34 9.11
CA ILE A 165 -20.54 5.55 8.43
C ILE A 165 -21.66 6.05 7.53
N LYS A 166 -22.17 7.24 7.82
CA LYS A 166 -23.04 7.99 6.91
C LYS A 166 -22.18 8.59 5.81
N ILE A 167 -22.42 8.18 4.58
CA ILE A 167 -21.64 8.59 3.41
C ILE A 167 -22.13 9.95 2.92
N HIS A 168 -21.18 10.86 2.68
CA HIS A 168 -21.42 12.15 2.05
C HIS A 168 -21.05 12.13 0.58
N GLN A 169 -19.89 11.55 0.26
CA GLN A 169 -19.37 11.48 -1.10
C GLN A 169 -18.55 10.20 -1.28
N VAL A 170 -18.69 9.55 -2.42
CA VAL A 170 -17.84 8.43 -2.83
C VAL A 170 -16.91 8.92 -3.92
N PHE A 171 -15.60 8.73 -3.74
CA PHE A 171 -14.56 9.09 -4.71
C PHE A 171 -14.15 7.89 -5.57
N LYS A 172 -14.03 6.70 -4.96
CA LYS A 172 -13.73 5.44 -5.65
C LYS A 172 -14.69 4.33 -5.18
N GLY A 173 -15.04 3.44 -6.11
CA GLY A 173 -15.88 2.26 -5.84
C GLY A 173 -17.38 2.52 -6.02
N SER A 174 -18.17 1.45 -5.90
CA SER A 174 -19.63 1.50 -6.10
C SER A 174 -20.36 1.15 -4.81
N ILE A 175 -20.93 2.16 -4.16
CA ILE A 175 -21.79 1.99 -2.98
C ILE A 175 -23.17 2.56 -3.27
N ASN A 176 -24.19 1.69 -3.18
CA ASN A 176 -25.59 2.05 -3.43
C ASN A 176 -26.37 2.41 -2.15
N SER A 177 -25.68 2.78 -1.07
CA SER A 177 -26.27 3.10 0.23
C SER A 177 -25.69 4.41 0.76
N ASN A 178 -26.50 5.16 1.52
CA ASN A 178 -26.05 6.35 2.25
C ASN A 178 -25.44 6.02 3.62
N LEU A 179 -25.48 4.76 4.03
CA LEU A 179 -24.96 4.24 5.28
C LEU A 179 -24.27 2.89 5.02
N ILE A 180 -23.04 2.75 5.49
CA ILE A 180 -22.33 1.47 5.47
C ILE A 180 -21.88 1.09 6.88
N SER A 181 -21.67 -0.22 7.06
CA SER A 181 -20.99 -0.76 8.23
C SER A 181 -19.64 -1.30 7.79
N ALA A 182 -18.57 -0.90 8.47
CA ALA A 182 -17.22 -1.36 8.18
C ALA A 182 -16.51 -1.76 9.47
N GLU A 183 -15.76 -2.86 9.40
CA GLU A 183 -14.88 -3.32 10.48
C GLU A 183 -13.66 -2.39 10.60
N GLY A 184 -13.26 -2.04 11.82
CA GLY A 184 -12.15 -1.12 12.05
C GLY A 184 -11.21 -1.55 13.18
N PHE A 185 -10.85 -2.84 13.24
CA PHE A 185 -9.95 -3.38 14.26
C PHE A 185 -8.60 -2.63 14.34
N ASP A 186 -8.04 -2.27 13.19
CA ASP A 186 -6.73 -1.59 13.11
C ASP A 186 -6.81 -0.07 13.41
N VAL A 187 -8.02 0.46 13.53
CA VAL A 187 -8.29 1.89 13.77
C VAL A 187 -9.10 2.11 15.06
N VAL A 188 -9.08 1.14 15.97
CA VAL A 188 -9.76 1.26 17.26
C VAL A 188 -9.23 2.49 18.01
N ASN A 189 -10.15 3.36 18.44
CA ASN A 189 -9.92 4.67 19.07
C ASN A 189 -9.47 5.81 18.16
N TYR A 190 -9.24 5.57 16.86
CA TYR A 190 -8.90 6.66 15.94
C TYR A 190 -10.11 7.56 15.75
N PHE A 191 -11.29 6.98 15.54
CA PHE A 191 -12.51 7.72 15.27
C PHE A 191 -13.55 7.59 16.38
N LYS A 192 -14.34 8.65 16.54
CA LYS A 192 -15.45 8.76 17.49
C LYS A 192 -16.75 9.09 16.73
N LYS A 193 -17.88 8.81 17.37
CA LYS A 193 -19.18 9.26 16.87
C LYS A 193 -19.17 10.77 16.64
N GLY A 194 -19.60 11.19 15.46
CA GLY A 194 -19.59 12.57 15.00
C GLY A 194 -18.35 12.98 14.21
N ASP A 195 -17.26 12.21 14.26
CA ASP A 195 -16.08 12.51 13.45
C ASP A 195 -16.42 12.36 11.97
N ARG A 196 -16.01 13.35 11.17
CA ARG A 196 -16.00 13.27 9.70
C ARG A 196 -14.61 12.86 9.25
N ALA A 197 -14.53 11.93 8.32
CA ALA A 197 -13.26 11.39 7.88
C ALA A 197 -13.29 11.00 6.39
N LEU A 198 -12.11 11.03 5.79
CA LEU A 198 -11.80 10.36 4.55
C LEU A 198 -11.49 8.90 4.91
N PHE A 199 -12.27 7.98 4.35
CA PHE A 199 -12.12 6.56 4.59
C PHE A 199 -11.54 5.87 3.36
N TYR A 200 -10.44 5.16 3.59
CA TYR A 200 -9.87 4.20 2.67
C TYR A 200 -10.31 2.81 3.12
N ILE A 201 -10.98 2.06 2.24
CA ILE A 201 -11.74 0.87 2.60
C ILE A 201 -11.44 -0.28 1.64
N TYR A 202 -11.26 -1.47 2.21
CA TYR A 202 -11.24 -2.74 1.46
C TYR A 202 -12.62 -3.39 1.44
N ASP A 203 -12.97 -4.04 0.33
CA ASP A 203 -14.07 -4.99 0.24
C ASP A 203 -13.58 -6.37 0.70
N ILE A 204 -14.05 -6.76 1.88
CA ILE A 204 -13.72 -8.04 2.52
C ILE A 204 -14.88 -9.04 2.44
N SER A 205 -15.91 -8.78 1.62
CA SER A 205 -17.03 -9.72 1.41
C SER A 205 -16.61 -11.12 0.94
N PRO A 206 -15.48 -11.35 0.23
CA PRO A 206 -15.06 -12.71 -0.12
C PRO A 206 -14.57 -13.54 1.08
N VAL A 207 -14.16 -12.88 2.17
CA VAL A 207 -13.48 -13.54 3.31
C VAL A 207 -14.24 -13.39 4.63
N SER A 208 -15.19 -12.46 4.71
CA SER A 208 -15.98 -12.19 5.92
C SER A 208 -17.47 -12.29 5.62
N THR A 209 -18.16 -13.05 6.46
CA THR A 209 -19.63 -13.17 6.43
C THR A 209 -20.32 -12.09 7.26
N ASN A 210 -19.58 -11.45 8.18
CA ASN A 210 -20.13 -10.48 9.13
C ASN A 210 -20.07 -9.04 8.59
N TYR A 211 -19.01 -8.74 7.82
CA TYR A 211 -18.77 -7.39 7.31
C TYR A 211 -18.38 -7.44 5.84
N LYS A 212 -18.96 -6.52 5.07
CA LYS A 212 -18.57 -6.32 3.68
C LYS A 212 -17.30 -5.48 3.56
N TYR A 213 -17.05 -4.57 4.50
CA TYR A 213 -16.02 -3.54 4.37
C TYR A 213 -15.08 -3.51 5.58
N LYS A 214 -13.80 -3.20 5.35
CA LYS A 214 -12.78 -2.95 6.38
C LYS A 214 -12.14 -1.57 6.21
N ILE A 215 -12.14 -0.76 7.28
CA ILE A 215 -11.47 0.54 7.34
C ILE A 215 -9.97 0.33 7.53
N THR A 216 -9.15 1.05 6.77
CA THR A 216 -7.69 0.98 6.89
C THR A 216 -7.11 2.12 7.73
N ALA A 217 -5.88 1.93 8.23
CA ALA A 217 -5.16 2.91 9.02
C ALA A 217 -4.83 4.22 8.26
N TYR A 218 -4.99 4.24 6.93
CA TYR A 218 -4.87 5.44 6.10
C TYR A 218 -6.09 6.34 6.16
N SER A 219 -7.20 5.83 6.72
CA SER A 219 -8.37 6.67 6.94
C SER A 219 -8.01 7.81 7.90
N VAL A 220 -8.44 9.02 7.59
CA VAL A 220 -7.98 10.23 8.29
C VAL A 220 -9.16 11.16 8.57
N LYS A 221 -9.17 11.79 9.75
CA LYS A 221 -10.20 12.77 10.09
C LYS A 221 -10.09 13.98 9.18
N THR A 222 -11.23 14.37 8.62
CA THR A 222 -11.39 15.67 7.97
C THR A 222 -11.61 16.74 9.04
N SER A 223 -11.36 17.99 8.68
CA SER A 223 -11.72 19.16 9.47
C SER A 223 -12.44 20.17 8.57
N PRO A 224 -13.03 21.24 9.13
CA PRO A 224 -13.57 22.34 8.31
C PRO A 224 -12.52 23.00 7.41
N ILE A 225 -11.24 22.87 7.74
CA ILE A 225 -10.11 23.42 6.97
C ILE A 225 -9.60 22.40 5.94
N CYS A 226 -9.68 21.12 6.27
CA CYS A 226 -9.17 20.01 5.47
C CYS A 226 -10.29 19.03 5.18
N ASP A 227 -11.02 19.28 4.10
CA ASP A 227 -12.06 18.35 3.66
C ASP A 227 -11.44 17.08 3.04
N ALA A 228 -12.27 16.07 2.81
CA ALA A 228 -11.81 14.81 2.26
C ALA A 228 -11.14 14.95 0.87
N ARG A 229 -11.52 15.97 0.09
CA ARG A 229 -10.95 16.22 -1.23
C ARG A 229 -9.54 16.77 -1.10
N SER A 230 -9.32 17.73 -0.19
CA SER A 230 -7.99 18.23 0.17
C SER A 230 -7.08 17.14 0.72
N LEU A 231 -7.65 16.09 1.33
CA LEU A 231 -6.88 14.97 1.88
C LEU A 231 -6.55 13.88 0.85
N ILE A 232 -7.35 13.74 -0.21
CA ILE A 232 -7.12 12.75 -1.27
C ILE A 232 -6.00 13.21 -2.20
N GLN A 233 -5.84 14.51 -2.45
CA GLN A 233 -4.72 15.07 -3.22
C GLN A 233 -4.58 14.55 -4.67
N ILE A 234 -5.50 13.73 -5.17
CA ILE A 234 -5.55 13.23 -6.56
C ILE A 234 -6.11 14.33 -7.44
N SER A 235 -5.28 15.33 -7.71
CA SER A 235 -5.59 16.51 -8.51
C SER A 235 -6.80 17.32 -7.99
N PRO A 236 -6.74 18.66 -7.95
CA PRO A 236 -7.89 19.48 -7.58
C PRO A 236 -9.09 19.32 -8.53
N THR A 237 -8.98 18.51 -9.59
CA THR A 237 -10.05 18.18 -10.55
C THR A 237 -10.26 16.69 -10.67
N LEU A 238 -11.41 16.23 -10.20
CA LEU A 238 -12.01 15.01 -10.75
C LEU A 238 -12.16 15.16 -12.28
N PRO A 239 -12.14 14.07 -13.08
CA PRO A 239 -12.18 14.13 -14.54
C PRO A 239 -13.32 14.96 -15.17
N ASN A 240 -14.35 15.27 -14.39
CA ASN A 240 -15.54 16.00 -14.81
C ASN A 240 -15.72 17.37 -14.11
N GLU A 241 -14.70 17.85 -13.39
CA GLU A 241 -14.76 19.12 -12.67
C GLU A 241 -13.77 20.15 -13.22
N ASN A 242 -14.17 21.42 -13.16
CA ASN A 242 -13.28 22.53 -13.55
C ASN A 242 -12.22 22.75 -12.46
N PRO A 243 -10.96 23.02 -12.83
CA PRO A 243 -9.89 23.24 -11.86
C PRO A 243 -10.14 24.44 -10.99
N PHE A 244 -10.12 24.20 -9.68
CA PHE A 244 -10.09 25.23 -8.67
C PHE A 244 -8.70 25.88 -8.70
N VAL A 245 -8.57 26.96 -9.47
CA VAL A 245 -7.34 27.75 -9.51
C VAL A 245 -7.33 28.66 -8.30
N HIS A 246 -6.76 28.20 -7.18
CA HIS A 246 -6.39 29.11 -6.11
C HIS A 246 -5.24 29.99 -6.61
N GLY A 247 -5.49 31.29 -6.77
CA GLY A 247 -4.45 32.26 -7.10
C GLY A 247 -3.34 32.20 -6.07
N ALA A 248 -2.11 31.94 -6.52
CA ALA A 248 -0.93 31.68 -5.70
C ALA A 248 -0.73 32.70 -4.58
N PRO A 249 -1.05 32.38 -3.31
CA PRO A 249 -0.51 33.15 -2.20
C PRO A 249 0.99 32.87 -2.12
N THR A 250 1.78 33.86 -1.71
CA THR A 250 3.16 33.62 -1.28
C THR A 250 3.13 32.82 0.01
N ILE A 251 3.18 31.50 -0.10
CA ILE A 251 3.26 30.59 1.05
C ILE A 251 4.67 30.73 1.67
N PRO A 252 4.78 30.96 2.99
CA PRO A 252 6.07 30.95 3.70
C PRO A 252 6.83 29.63 3.50
N VAL A 253 8.17 29.67 3.48
CA VAL A 253 9.03 28.49 3.27
C VAL A 253 8.85 27.43 4.36
N ASP A 254 8.36 27.84 5.53
CA ASP A 254 8.11 27.04 6.72
C ASP A 254 6.64 26.65 6.91
N TRP A 255 5.77 26.92 5.94
CA TRP A 255 4.37 26.53 6.03
C TRP A 255 4.23 25.01 5.92
N VAL A 256 3.56 24.41 6.90
CA VAL A 256 3.19 22.99 6.89
C VAL A 256 1.71 22.93 6.57
N ASP A 257 1.34 22.23 5.50
CA ASP A 257 -0.06 22.02 5.16
C ASP A 257 -0.75 21.22 6.27
N PRO A 258 -1.72 21.81 7.00
CA PRO A 258 -2.48 21.06 8.00
C PRO A 258 -3.31 19.92 7.40
N CYS A 259 -3.49 19.91 6.08
CA CYS A 259 -4.29 18.95 5.33
C CYS A 259 -3.49 17.81 4.72
N VAL A 260 -2.18 17.71 5.00
CA VAL A 260 -1.36 16.57 4.61
C VAL A 260 -1.26 15.60 5.78
N PRO A 261 -1.86 14.40 5.67
CA PRO A 261 -1.69 13.36 6.68
C PRO A 261 -0.22 13.02 6.91
N LYS A 262 0.15 12.77 8.16
CA LYS A 262 1.55 12.52 8.56
C LYS A 262 2.22 11.32 7.88
N TYR A 263 1.43 10.40 7.32
CA TYR A 263 1.94 9.25 6.59
C TYR A 263 2.32 9.58 5.14
N PHE A 264 1.99 10.78 4.64
CA PHE A 264 2.58 11.30 3.42
C PHE A 264 3.95 11.90 3.77
N SER A 265 4.98 11.43 3.07
CA SER A 265 6.37 11.90 3.21
C SER A 265 6.61 13.31 2.67
N TYR A 266 5.66 13.83 1.89
CA TYR A 266 5.70 15.15 1.28
C TYR A 266 4.28 15.67 1.18
N ASP A 267 4.11 16.98 1.05
CA ASP A 267 2.85 17.62 0.74
C ASP A 267 2.58 17.52 -0.78
N PRO A 268 1.59 16.73 -1.23
CA PRO A 268 1.31 16.59 -2.66
C PRO A 268 0.74 17.86 -3.33
N ASP A 269 0.14 18.80 -2.58
CA ASP A 269 -0.26 20.11 -3.08
C ASP A 269 0.97 20.99 -3.34
N PHE A 270 2.04 20.80 -2.56
CA PHE A 270 3.34 21.43 -2.78
C PHE A 270 4.00 20.98 -4.10
N PHE A 271 3.71 19.77 -4.57
CA PHE A 271 4.17 19.29 -5.88
C PHE A 271 3.48 19.98 -7.06
N ASN A 272 2.28 20.51 -6.87
CA ASN A 272 1.69 21.41 -7.86
C ASN A 272 2.28 22.82 -7.80
N PHE A 273 2.99 23.19 -6.73
CA PHE A 273 3.27 24.59 -6.46
C PHE A 273 4.67 25.10 -6.75
N ARG A 274 5.73 24.28 -6.89
CA ARG A 274 7.04 24.82 -7.34
C ARG A 274 8.14 23.87 -7.77
N GLU A 275 8.10 22.59 -7.43
CA GLU A 275 9.09 21.65 -7.94
C GLU A 275 8.54 20.93 -9.15
N SER A 276 8.84 21.46 -10.35
CA SER A 276 8.67 20.70 -11.58
C SER A 276 9.51 19.42 -11.46
N ILE A 277 8.90 18.31 -11.04
CA ILE A 277 9.57 17.01 -11.04
C ILE A 277 10.09 16.82 -12.46
N ALA A 278 11.42 16.71 -12.61
CA ALA A 278 12.01 16.50 -13.93
C ALA A 278 11.35 15.27 -14.58
N PRO A 279 11.07 15.27 -15.89
CA PRO A 279 10.34 14.18 -16.53
C PRO A 279 10.93 12.79 -16.30
N LEU A 280 12.26 12.71 -16.17
CA LEU A 280 12.93 11.45 -15.84
C LEU A 280 12.51 10.92 -14.46
N LYS A 281 12.32 11.79 -13.47
CA LYS A 281 11.80 11.41 -12.16
C LYS A 281 10.32 11.00 -12.26
N GLN A 282 9.50 11.72 -13.04
CA GLN A 282 8.11 11.31 -13.31
C GLN A 282 8.04 9.89 -13.92
N LEU A 283 8.92 9.60 -14.88
CA LEU A 283 9.02 8.26 -15.46
C LEU A 283 9.44 7.20 -14.44
N LYS A 284 10.38 7.52 -13.54
CA LYS A 284 10.79 6.62 -12.45
C LYS A 284 9.65 6.32 -11.48
N HIS A 285 8.70 7.24 -11.33
CA HIS A 285 7.46 7.02 -10.57
C HIS A 285 6.35 6.34 -11.40
N LYS A 286 6.70 5.67 -12.51
CA LYS A 286 5.77 4.93 -13.39
C LYS A 286 4.61 5.74 -13.96
N ILE A 287 4.75 7.07 -14.03
CA ILE A 287 3.78 7.89 -14.74
C ILE A 287 3.83 7.48 -16.23
N PRO A 288 2.71 7.05 -16.83
CA PRO A 288 2.67 6.67 -18.23
C PRO A 288 3.24 7.79 -19.12
N LEU A 289 3.98 7.45 -20.19
CA LEU A 289 4.69 8.44 -21.01
C LEU A 289 3.78 9.55 -21.56
N ASP A 290 2.51 9.22 -21.86
CA ASP A 290 1.48 10.15 -22.32
C ASP A 290 0.92 11.06 -21.22
N LYS A 291 1.23 10.76 -19.96
CA LYS A 291 0.83 11.53 -18.77
C LYS A 291 1.96 12.36 -18.18
N ILE A 292 3.20 12.18 -18.65
CA ILE A 292 4.34 13.00 -18.22
C ILE A 292 4.11 14.44 -18.68
N ARG A 293 4.27 15.40 -17.77
CA ARG A 293 4.02 16.83 -18.04
C ARG A 293 5.27 17.67 -17.82
N CYS A 294 5.36 18.73 -18.62
CA CYS A 294 6.34 19.78 -18.45
C CYS A 294 5.67 21.05 -17.90
N TYR A 295 6.39 21.74 -17.01
CA TYR A 295 5.96 22.99 -16.38
C TYR A 295 6.79 24.17 -16.90
N ASP A 296 6.39 25.40 -16.58
CA ASP A 296 7.04 26.66 -17.01
C ASP A 296 7.13 26.84 -18.54
N ASP A 297 6.05 26.50 -19.27
CA ASP A 297 5.98 26.56 -20.73
C ASP A 297 7.07 25.73 -21.45
N LYS A 298 7.68 24.76 -20.76
CA LYS A 298 8.64 23.82 -21.36
C LYS A 298 7.89 22.78 -22.19
N ILE A 299 8.56 22.31 -23.24
CA ILE A 299 8.05 21.28 -24.15
C ILE A 299 8.68 19.95 -23.74
N LEU A 300 7.85 18.92 -23.62
CA LEU A 300 8.29 17.53 -23.43
C LEU A 300 8.91 17.03 -24.73
N LEU A 301 10.12 16.47 -24.63
CA LEU A 301 10.77 15.73 -25.70
C LEU A 301 11.28 14.39 -25.18
N PHE A 302 11.55 13.46 -26.08
CA PHE A 302 12.18 12.18 -25.77
C PHE A 302 13.58 12.12 -26.37
N LYS A 303 14.59 11.79 -25.57
CA LYS A 303 15.96 11.63 -26.09
C LYS A 303 16.02 10.46 -27.07
N ASN A 304 16.74 10.63 -28.17
CA ASN A 304 16.92 9.56 -29.15
C ASN A 304 17.85 8.45 -28.65
N SER A 305 18.73 8.74 -27.69
CA SER A 305 19.71 7.78 -27.17
C SER A 305 19.08 6.64 -26.35
N ASP A 306 18.10 6.97 -25.50
CA ASP A 306 17.55 6.05 -24.49
C ASP A 306 16.02 6.13 -24.37
N GLY A 307 15.36 6.97 -25.16
CA GLY A 307 13.91 7.19 -25.07
C GLY A 307 13.47 7.95 -23.82
N SER A 308 14.39 8.45 -22.98
CA SER A 308 14.03 9.11 -21.73
C SER A 308 13.39 10.48 -21.97
N PRO A 309 12.36 10.85 -21.19
CA PRO A 309 11.68 12.13 -21.33
C PRO A 309 12.49 13.28 -20.73
N THR A 310 12.36 14.47 -21.31
CA THR A 310 13.02 15.69 -20.85
C THR A 310 12.19 16.94 -21.16
N CYS A 311 12.22 17.94 -20.28
CA CYS A 311 11.55 19.22 -20.49
C CYS A 311 12.57 20.24 -20.96
N VAL A 312 12.33 20.85 -22.12
CA VAL A 312 13.22 21.85 -22.69
C VAL A 312 12.47 23.14 -22.99
N LYS A 313 13.19 24.26 -23.07
CA LYS A 313 12.56 25.53 -23.45
C LYS A 313 12.12 25.47 -24.92
N PRO A 314 10.99 26.09 -25.30
CA PRO A 314 10.50 26.10 -26.69
C PRO A 314 11.57 26.50 -27.72
N GLN A 315 12.42 27.48 -27.38
CA GLN A 315 13.46 28.00 -28.28
C GLN A 315 14.59 26.99 -28.57
N THR A 316 14.69 25.91 -27.78
CA THR A 316 15.72 24.86 -27.95
C THR A 316 15.21 23.63 -28.67
N VAL A 317 13.90 23.45 -28.81
CA VAL A 317 13.29 22.24 -29.39
C VAL A 317 13.81 21.96 -30.79
N GLN A 318 13.71 22.94 -31.70
CA GLN A 318 14.13 22.80 -33.08
C GLN A 318 15.61 22.36 -33.18
N LYS A 319 16.50 23.01 -32.42
CA LYS A 319 17.94 22.69 -32.43
C LYS A 319 18.23 21.27 -31.94
N LEU A 320 17.50 20.79 -30.94
CA LEU A 320 17.69 19.45 -30.38
C LEU A 320 17.18 18.35 -31.33
N VAL A 321 16.09 18.61 -32.04
CA VAL A 321 15.54 17.70 -33.05
C VAL A 321 16.43 17.67 -34.30
N GLU A 322 16.85 18.83 -34.82
CA GLU A 322 17.75 18.92 -35.99
C GLU A 322 19.11 18.25 -35.76
N ARG A 323 19.61 18.26 -34.52
CA ARG A 323 20.86 17.57 -34.13
C ARG A 323 20.68 16.08 -33.87
N GLY A 324 19.46 15.55 -34.02
CA GLY A 324 19.15 14.15 -33.73
C GLY A 324 19.30 13.79 -32.25
N TRP A 325 19.29 14.76 -31.33
CA TRP A 325 19.40 14.49 -29.90
C TRP A 325 18.08 14.03 -29.28
N ALA A 326 16.95 14.57 -29.77
CA ALA A 326 15.62 14.23 -29.29
C ALA A 326 14.59 14.16 -30.41
N LYS A 327 13.44 13.57 -30.12
CA LYS A 327 12.23 13.56 -30.93
C LYS A 327 11.05 14.15 -30.14
N PRO A 328 10.07 14.75 -30.84
CA PRO A 328 8.82 15.23 -30.23
C PRO A 328 8.09 14.15 -29.44
#